data_AF-A0A946HET4-F1
#
_entry.id   AF-A0A946HET4-F1
#
_cell.length_a   1.000
_cell.length_b   1.000
_cell.length_c   1.000
_cell.angle_alpha   90.00
_cell.angle_beta   90.00
_cell.angle_gamma   90.00
#
_symmetry.space_group_name_H-M   'P 1'
#
loop_
_entity.id
_entity.type
_entity.pdbx_description
1 polymer ?
#
loop_
_entity_poly.entity_id
_entity_poly.type
_entity_poly.pdbx_seq_one_letter_code
_entity_poly.pdbx_strand_id
1 'polypeptide(L)' 'MKTFTALFAQLDETTKTSYKIRYLSNYFQVTDPMDKLWTIALFSGRRPKRAVTTTQLRHWAAERAEIPLWLFEDCY' A
#
# COMPACT_ATOMS: atom_id res chain seq x y z
N MET A 1 8.88 -2.99 -2.44
CA MET A 1 7.53 -2.99 -1.80
C MET A 1 7.35 -3.83 -0.52
N LYS A 2 8.02 -4.98 -0.28
CA LYS A 2 7.85 -5.72 1.01
C LYS A 2 8.25 -4.89 2.25
N THR A 3 9.24 -4.02 2.10
CA THR A 3 9.66 -3.09 3.17
C THR A 3 8.59 -2.03 3.45
N PHE A 4 7.86 -1.59 2.41
CA PHE A 4 6.78 -0.62 2.55
C PHE A 4 5.60 -1.21 3.35
N THR A 5 5.23 -2.47 3.10
CA THR A 5 4.15 -3.12 3.86
C THR A 5 4.48 -3.22 5.34
N ALA A 6 5.75 -3.50 5.69
CA ALA A 6 6.21 -3.51 7.07
C ALA A 6 6.18 -2.10 7.70
N LEU A 7 6.62 -1.07 6.97
CA LEU A 7 6.50 0.32 7.42
C LEU A 7 5.04 0.69 7.69
N PHE A 8 4.13 0.33 6.78
CA PHE A 8 2.71 0.66 6.91
C PHE A 8 2.10 0.05 8.18
N ALA A 9 2.36 -1.23 8.45
CA ALA A 9 1.93 -1.88 9.68
C ALA A 9 2.48 -1.17 10.94
N GLN A 10 3.77 -0.84 10.96
CA GLN A 10 4.39 -0.11 12.09
C GLN A 10 3.79 1.28 12.32
N LEU A 11 3.37 1.96 11.25
CA LEU A 11 2.73 3.28 11.33
C LEU A 11 1.29 3.20 11.83
N ASP A 12 0.59 2.10 11.53
CA ASP A 12 -0.80 1.87 11.94
C ASP A 12 -0.90 1.43 13.41
N GLU A 13 0.08 0.65 13.89
CA GLU A 13 0.18 0.20 15.28
C GLU A 13 0.46 1.32 16.30
N THR A 14 0.79 2.54 15.84
CA THR A 14 1.15 3.64 16.75
C THR A 14 0.43 4.94 16.45
N THR A 15 0.04 5.66 17.50
CA THR A 15 -0.48 7.03 17.42
C THR A 15 0.57 8.09 17.75
N LYS A 16 1.74 7.69 18.28
CA LYS A 16 2.80 8.62 18.73
C LYS A 16 3.59 9.18 17.54
N THR A 17 3.54 10.50 17.35
CA THR A 17 4.23 11.20 16.25
C THR A 17 5.74 10.94 16.22
N SER A 18 6.40 10.91 17.38
CA SER A 18 7.84 10.65 17.46
C SER A 18 8.24 9.27 16.91
N TYR A 19 7.42 8.26 17.14
CA TYR A 19 7.63 6.91 16.60
C TYR A 19 7.39 6.88 15.09
N LYS A 20 6.34 7.55 14.60
CA LYS A 20 6.09 7.67 13.15
C LYS A 20 7.28 8.32 12.42
N ILE A 21 7.82 9.40 12.97
CA ILE A 21 9.01 10.07 12.42
C ILE A 21 10.20 9.10 12.40
N ARG A 22 10.43 8.35 13.48
CA ARG A 22 11.52 7.37 13.55
C ARG A 22 11.39 6.27 12.50
N TYR A 23 10.19 5.69 12.34
CA TYR A 23 9.96 4.63 11.35
C TYR A 23 10.13 5.12 9.91
N LEU A 24 9.60 6.31 9.60
CA LEU A 24 9.78 6.93 8.29
C LEU A 24 11.26 7.22 8.01
N SER A 25 11.97 7.80 8.96
CA SER A 25 13.41 8.11 8.82
C SER A 25 14.22 6.85 8.53
N ASN A 26 14.03 5.80 9.35
CA ASN A 26 14.73 4.53 9.16
C ASN A 26 14.42 3.92 7.79
N TYR A 27 13.15 3.90 7.39
CA TYR A 27 12.74 3.39 6.08
C TYR A 27 13.42 4.14 4.92
N PHE A 28 13.48 5.47 4.97
CA PHE A 28 14.12 6.27 3.93
C PHE A 28 15.64 6.15 3.92
N GLN A 29 16.29 5.62 4.96
CA GLN A 29 17.73 5.35 4.94
C GLN A 29 18.05 4.03 4.25
N VAL A 30 17.28 2.97 4.52
CA VAL A 30 17.63 1.59 4.11
C VAL A 30 17.04 1.13 2.77
N THR A 31 15.99 1.80 2.29
CA THR A 31 15.20 1.32 1.15
C THR A 31 15.77 1.77 -0.19
N ASP A 32 15.44 1.09 -1.29
CA ASP A 32 15.83 1.51 -2.65
C ASP A 32 15.18 2.85 -3.06
N PRO A 33 15.86 3.68 -3.90
CA PRO A 33 15.35 4.98 -4.32
C PRO A 33 13.93 4.96 -4.91
N MET A 34 13.59 3.90 -5.68
CA MET A 34 12.28 3.74 -6.29
C MET A 34 11.17 3.56 -5.25
N ASP A 35 11.39 2.70 -4.25
CA ASP A 35 10.45 2.47 -3.15
C ASP A 35 10.30 3.73 -2.28
N LYS A 36 11.38 4.52 -2.08
CA LYS A 36 11.31 5.83 -1.39
C LYS A 36 10.40 6.80 -2.15
N LEU A 37 10.58 6.93 -3.47
CA LEU A 37 9.77 7.82 -4.32
C LEU A 37 8.29 7.46 -4.23
N TRP A 38 7.96 6.16 -4.38
CA TRP A 38 6.58 5.69 -4.27
C TRP A 38 5.97 5.93 -2.89
N THR A 39 6.74 5.74 -1.82
CA THR A 39 6.29 5.99 -0.44
C THR A 39 5.90 7.46 -0.24
N ILE A 40 6.74 8.38 -0.74
CA ILE A 40 6.44 9.82 -0.71
C ILE A 40 5.19 10.12 -1.52
N ALA A 41 5.07 9.60 -2.74
CA ALA A 41 3.90 9.83 -3.59
C ALA A 41 2.60 9.31 -2.95
N LEU A 42 2.64 8.17 -2.27
CA LEU A 42 1.50 7.58 -1.57
C LEU A 42 1.04 8.42 -0.37
N PHE A 43 1.97 8.83 0.51
CA PHE A 43 1.60 9.58 1.72
C PHE A 43 1.34 11.07 1.47
N SER A 44 1.91 11.66 0.41
CA SER A 44 1.66 13.06 0.04
C SER A 44 0.43 13.26 -0.85
N GLY A 45 -0.25 12.17 -1.23
CA GLY A 45 -1.37 12.21 -2.17
C GLY A 45 -0.98 12.49 -3.63
N ARG A 46 0.32 12.63 -3.95
CA ARG A 46 0.86 12.92 -5.29
C ARG A 46 1.02 11.65 -6.15
N ARG A 47 0.10 10.70 -6.01
CA ARG A 47 0.11 9.46 -6.79
C ARG A 47 -0.29 9.73 -8.25
N PRO A 48 0.31 9.01 -9.22
CA PRO A 48 -0.14 9.05 -10.61
C PRO A 48 -1.64 8.72 -10.73
N LYS A 49 -2.28 9.19 -11.81
CA LYS A 49 -3.67 8.83 -12.11
C LYS A 49 -3.81 7.31 -12.13
N ARG A 50 -4.93 6.80 -11.60
CA ARG A 50 -5.22 5.37 -11.58
C ARG A 50 -5.15 4.83 -13.01
N ALA A 51 -4.26 3.87 -13.23
CA ALA A 51 -4.11 3.19 -14.51
C ALA A 51 -5.18 2.11 -14.74
N VAL A 52 -5.84 1.66 -13.66
CA VAL A 52 -6.77 0.52 -13.67
C VAL A 52 -8.09 0.90 -13.01
N THR A 53 -9.19 0.34 -13.53
CA THR A 53 -10.52 0.54 -12.97
C THR A 53 -10.75 -0.39 -11.78
N THR A 54 -11.67 -0.02 -10.89
CA THR A 54 -12.07 -0.90 -9.78
C THR A 54 -12.64 -2.22 -10.30
N THR A 55 -13.35 -2.20 -11.44
CA THR A 55 -13.89 -3.42 -12.08
C THR A 55 -12.77 -4.39 -12.45
N GLN A 56 -11.71 -3.91 -13.11
CA GLN A 56 -10.55 -4.76 -13.44
C GLN A 56 -9.88 -5.33 -12.18
N LEU A 57 -9.73 -4.51 -11.14
CA LEU A 57 -9.19 -4.96 -9.85
C LEU A 57 -10.02 -6.08 -9.22
N ARG A 58 -11.36 -6.00 -9.25
CA ARG A 58 -12.23 -7.07 -8.72
C ARG A 58 -12.07 -8.37 -9.50
N HIS A 59 -12.08 -8.30 -10.84
CA HIS A 59 -11.86 -9.47 -11.69
C HIS A 59 -10.53 -10.16 -11.37
N TRP A 60 -9.43 -9.41 -11.36
CA TRP A 60 -8.11 -9.98 -11.06
C TRP A 60 -7.99 -10.51 -9.63
N ALA A 61 -8.66 -9.88 -8.66
CA ALA A 61 -8.68 -10.36 -7.29
C ALA A 61 -9.43 -11.70 -7.17
N ALA A 62 -10.61 -11.82 -7.81
CA ALA A 62 -11.36 -13.06 -7.86
C ALA A 62 -10.58 -14.19 -8.56
N GLU A 63 -9.98 -13.89 -9.71
CA GLU A 63 -9.10 -14.82 -10.44
C GLU A 63 -7.92 -15.28 -9.57
N ARG A 64 -7.25 -14.35 -8.88
CA ARG A 64 -6.07 -14.64 -8.06
C ARG A 64 -6.39 -15.43 -6.79
N ALA A 65 -7.62 -15.28 -6.28
CA ALA A 65 -8.15 -15.98 -5.12
C ALA A 65 -8.84 -17.31 -5.49
N GLU A 66 -8.97 -17.62 -6.78
CA GLU A 66 -9.62 -18.83 -7.31
C GLU A 66 -11.09 -18.96 -6.85
N ILE A 67 -11.78 -17.84 -6.69
CA ILE A 67 -13.21 -17.81 -6.34
C ILE A 67 -14.04 -17.17 -7.46
N PRO A 68 -15.32 -17.55 -7.59
CA PRO A 68 -16.21 -16.89 -8.53
C PRO A 68 -16.34 -15.39 -8.24
N LEU A 69 -16.43 -14.57 -9.29
CA LEU A 69 -16.56 -13.11 -9.15
C LEU A 69 -17.77 -12.71 -8.29
N TRP A 70 -18.91 -13.37 -8.46
CA TRP A 70 -20.12 -13.08 -7.69
C TRP A 70 -19.88 -13.22 -6.18
N LEU A 71 -19.10 -14.22 -5.76
CA LEU A 71 -18.79 -14.46 -4.35
C LEU A 71 -17.84 -13.39 -3.80
N PHE A 72 -16.91 -12.91 -4.62
CA PHE A 72 -16.04 -11.79 -4.27
C PHE A 72 -16.84 -10.48 -4.12
N GLU A 73 -17.81 -10.25 -5.01
CA GLU A 73 -18.67 -9.06 -4.99
C GLU A 73 -19.64 -9.04 -3.80
N ASP A 74 -20.12 -10.19 -3.32
CA ASP A 74 -21.00 -10.26 -2.14
C ASP A 74 -20.29 -9.95 -0.81
N CYS A 75 -18.96 -9.98 -0.77
CA CYS A 75 -18.15 -9.79 0.44
C CYS A 75 -17.68 -8.33 0.66
N TYR A 76 -17.96 -7.40 -0.27
CA TYR A 76 -17.39 -6.05 -0.29
C TYR A 76 -18.38 -4.96 -0.70
#